data_AF-A0A917JZT4-F1
#
_entry.id   AF-A0A917JZT4-F1
#
_cell.length_a   1.000
_cell.length_b   1.000
_cell.length_c   1.000
_cell.angle_alpha   90.00
_cell.angle_beta   90.00
_cell.angle_gamma   90.00
#
_symmetry.space_group_name_H-M   'P 1'
#
loop_
_entity.id
_entity.type
_entity.pdbx_description
1 polymer ?
#
loop_
_entity_poly.entity_id
_entity_poly.type
_entity_poly.pdbx_seq_one_letter_code
_entity_poly.pdbx_strand_id
1 'polypeptide(L)' 'MAFDDDVHNRARKIDAAMLALAEDLKRFGVPKGLGAPLNRVRNAVGDVVAKLTMTQRRS' A
#
# COMPACT_ATOMS: atom_id res chain seq x y z
N MET A 1 -23.34 3.54 -3.42
CA MET A 1 -22.49 4.70 -3.79
C MET A 1 -21.59 5.20 -2.65
N ALA A 2 -21.97 5.17 -1.36
CA ALA A 2 -21.07 5.61 -0.27
C ALA A 2 -19.93 4.63 0.09
N PHE A 3 -20.17 3.31 0.00
CA PHE A 3 -19.15 2.29 0.26
C PHE A 3 -18.04 2.26 -0.79
N ASP A 4 -18.35 2.69 -2.01
CA ASP A 4 -17.43 2.63 -3.14
C ASP A 4 -16.35 3.73 -3.04
N ASP A 5 -16.78 4.97 -2.78
CA ASP A 5 -15.87 6.08 -2.52
C ASP A 5 -14.96 5.82 -1.30
N ASP A 6 -15.50 5.16 -0.26
CA ASP A 6 -14.76 4.85 0.96
C ASP A 6 -13.63 3.83 0.71
N VAL A 7 -13.87 2.78 -0.09
CA VAL A 7 -12.82 1.80 -0.45
C VAL A 7 -11.74 2.42 -1.31
N HIS A 8 -12.10 3.23 -2.31
CA HIS A 8 -11.14 3.93 -3.16
C HIS A 8 -10.28 4.93 -2.36
N ASN A 9 -10.91 5.68 -1.44
CA ASN A 9 -10.21 6.62 -0.58
C ASN A 9 -9.27 5.91 0.40
N ARG A 10 -9.67 4.76 0.96
CA ARG A 10 -8.80 3.94 1.81
C ARG A 10 -7.61 3.38 1.04
N ALA A 11 -7.83 2.86 -0.17
CA ALA A 11 -6.77 2.40 -1.05
C ALA A 11 -5.73 3.51 -1.32
N ARG A 12 -6.18 4.72 -1.69
CA ARG A 12 -5.27 5.87 -1.88
C ARG A 12 -4.48 6.23 -0.63
N LYS A 13 -5.11 6.21 0.55
CA LYS A 13 -4.42 6.52 1.81
C LYS A 13 -3.32 5.50 2.10
N ILE A 14 -3.57 4.22 1.82
CA ILE A 14 -2.59 3.14 1.99
C ILE A 14 -1.41 3.34 1.02
N ASP A 15 -1.68 3.62 -0.25
CA ASP A 15 -0.62 3.88 -1.24
C ASP A 15 0.23 5.10 -0.85
N ALA A 16 -0.41 6.18 -0.39
CA ALA A 16 0.30 7.39 0.05
C ALA A 16 1.20 7.12 1.28
N ALA A 17 0.72 6.34 2.26
CA ALA A 17 1.51 5.96 3.42
C ALA A 17 2.71 5.06 3.04
N MET A 18 2.53 4.15 2.07
CA MET A 18 3.61 3.30 1.56
C MET A 18 4.66 4.10 0.79
N LEU A 19 4.25 5.14 0.05
CA LEU A 19 5.17 6.04 -0.62
C LEU A 19 6.00 6.83 0.41
N ALA A 20 5.36 7.39 1.44
CA ALA A 20 6.06 8.09 2.52
C ALA A 20 7.08 7.18 3.21
N LEU A 21 6.68 5.94 3.53
CA LEU A 21 7.58 4.94 4.09
C LEU A 21 8.78 4.66 3.15
N ALA A 22 8.55 4.54 1.85
CA ALA A 22 9.63 4.32 0.88
C ALA A 22 10.60 5.52 0.81
N GLU A 23 10.09 6.75 0.90
CA GLU A 23 10.91 7.95 0.96
C GLU A 23 11.73 8.03 2.25
N ASP A 24 11.13 7.71 3.40
CA ASP A 24 11.82 7.64 4.69
C ASP A 24 12.94 6.59 4.65
N LEU A 25 12.65 5.40 4.10
CA LEU A 25 13.64 4.34 3.94
C LEU A 25 14.78 4.73 2.99
N LYS A 26 14.50 5.55 1.97
CA LYS A 26 15.53 6.10 1.08
C LYS A 26 16.37 7.16 1.79
N ARG A 27 15.76 7.98 2.63
CA ARG A 27 16.41 9.08 3.37
C ARG A 27 17.28 8.59 4.51
N PHE A 28 16.78 7.66 5.32
CA PHE A 28 17.48 7.13 6.50
C PHE A 28 18.30 5.87 6.19
N GLY A 29 18.09 5.28 5.00
CA GLY A 29 18.66 4.01 4.61
C GLY A 29 17.85 2.84 5.19
N VAL A 30 17.79 1.75 4.42
CA VAL A 30 17.16 0.52 4.89
C VAL A 30 18.14 -0.21 5.81
N PRO A 31 17.76 -0.54 7.07
CA PRO A 31 18.62 -1.31 7.95
C PRO A 31 19.00 -2.65 7.32
N LYS A 32 20.25 -3.08 7.52
CA LYS A 32 20.75 -4.36 7.00
C LYS A 32 19.84 -5.50 7.49
N GLY A 33 19.40 -6.35 6.57
CA GLY A 33 18.48 -7.45 6.84
C GLY A 33 16.99 -7.09 6.72
N LEU A 34 16.62 -5.80 6.64
CA LEU A 34 15.22 -5.38 6.51
C LEU A 34 14.75 -5.14 5.06
N GLY A 35 15.66 -5.11 4.08
CA GLY A 35 15.28 -4.88 2.67
C GLY A 35 14.28 -5.91 2.13
N ALA A 36 14.55 -7.20 2.35
CA ALA A 36 13.66 -8.28 1.91
C ALA A 36 12.28 -8.26 2.61
N PRO A 37 12.18 -8.16 3.96
CA PRO A 37 10.88 -8.09 4.62
C PRO A 37 10.12 -6.80 4.27
N LEU A 38 10.77 -5.65 4.12
CA LEU A 38 10.10 -4.41 3.68
C LEU A 38 9.55 -4.53 2.26
N ASN A 39 10.30 -5.18 1.36
CA ASN A 39 9.81 -5.43 0.00
C ASN A 39 8.62 -6.41 -0.02
N ARG A 40 8.62 -7.43 0.85
CA ARG A 40 7.46 -8.32 1.03
C ARG A 40 6.23 -7.56 1.53
N VAL A 41 6.40 -6.67 2.52
CA VAL A 41 5.31 -5.84 3.03
C VAL A 41 4.76 -4.96 1.91
N ARG A 42 5.63 -4.31 1.12
CA ARG A 42 5.21 -3.52 -0.05
C ARG A 42 4.36 -4.31 -1.03
N ASN A 43 4.79 -5.52 -1.38
CA ASN A 43 4.05 -6.37 -2.32
C ASN A 43 2.72 -6.83 -1.72
N ALA A 44 2.70 -7.25 -0.47
CA ALA A 44 1.47 -7.68 0.22
C ALA A 44 0.45 -6.55 0.31
N VAL A 45 0.89 -5.32 0.59
CA VAL A 45 0.01 -4.13 0.61
C VAL A 45 -0.52 -3.82 -0.78
N GLY A 46 0.32 -3.89 -1.83
CA GLY A 46 -0.11 -3.73 -3.22
C GLY A 46 -1.18 -4.75 -3.63
N ASP A 47 -1.02 -6.02 -3.24
CA ASP A 47 -2.02 -7.07 -3.49
C ASP A 47 -3.34 -6.79 -2.77
N VAL A 48 -3.31 -6.27 -1.54
CA VAL A 48 -4.52 -5.90 -0.79
C VAL A 48 -5.23 -4.73 -1.47
N VAL A 49 -4.50 -3.69 -1.87
CA VAL A 49 -5.05 -2.53 -2.61
C VAL A 49 -5.66 -2.98 -3.94
N ALA A 50 -4.98 -3.86 -4.68
CA ALA A 50 -5.48 -4.41 -5.92
C ALA A 50 -6.76 -5.24 -5.72
N LYS A 51 -6.81 -6.09 -4.69
CA LYS A 51 -8.00 -6.88 -4.34
C LYS A 51 -9.18 -6.02 -3.90
N LEU A 52 -8.94 -4.98 -3.10
CA LEU A 52 -9.97 -4.00 -2.71
C LEU A 52 -10.56 -3.32 -3.95
N THR A 53 -9.70 -2.87 -4.87
CA THR A 53 -10.11 -2.22 -6.11
C THR A 53 -10.87 -3.17 -7.06
N MET A 54 -10.45 -4.43 -7.15
CA MET A 54 -11.15 -5.45 -7.96
C MET A 54 -12.51 -5.85 -7.37
N THR A 55 -12.61 -5.95 -6.04
CA THR A 55 -13.87 -6.26 -5.34
C THR A 55 -14.90 -5.17 -5.59
N GLN A 56 -14.46 -3.91 -5.56
CA GLN A 56 -15.24 -2.74 -5.92
C GLN A 56 -15.76 -2.79 -7.37
N ARG A 57 -14.91 -3.09 -8.35
CA ARG A 57 -15.34 -3.18 -9.77
C ARG A 57 -16.38 -4.29 -10.05
N ARG A 58 -16.50 -5.28 -9.16
CA ARG A 58 -17.44 -6.40 -9.29
C ARG A 58 -18.77 -6.17 -8.56
N SER A 59 -18.88 -5.13 -7.73
CA SER A 59 -20.07 -4.83 -6.92
C SER A 59 -21.00 -3.80 -7.56
#